data_AF-A0A958RWH9-F1
#
_entry.id   AF-A0A958RWH9-F1
#
_cell.length_a   1.000
_cell.length_b   1.000
_cell.length_c   1.000
_cell.angle_alpha   90.00
_cell.angle_beta   90.00
_cell.angle_gamma   90.00
#
_symmetry.space_group_name_H-M   'P 1'
#
loop_
_entity.id
_entity.type
_entity.pdbx_description
1 polymer ?
#
loop_
_entity_poly.entity_id
_entity_poly.type
_entity_poly.pdbx_seq_one_letter_code
_entity_poly.pdbx_strand_id
1 'polypeptide(L)'
;MGDRVTFLNETGEGVVTYIIGPGMVRVQVEEGLELPMSVGDLIKVREDIVEDLLNETASIPHGVKSEPEPKRVPTRRERTTYEIDLHLEELVDSTRGLQPGEMLELQLERFREFLREAMDNRWNKIVVIHGVGEGVLRSNIHAILDEMPHVSYHDASYRKYGRGATEVMIRYK
;
A
#
# COMPACT_ATOMS: atom_id res chain seq x y z
N MET A 1 -16.85 0.51 19.95
CA MET A 1 -16.47 -0.81 19.38
C MET A 1 -17.74 -1.44 18.86
N GLY A 2 -17.68 -2.15 17.73
CA GLY A 2 -18.89 -2.51 16.97
C GLY A 2 -19.37 -1.45 15.98
N ASP A 3 -18.54 -0.43 15.68
CA ASP A 3 -18.87 0.59 14.67
C ASP A 3 -18.74 -0.02 13.26
N ARG A 4 -19.80 0.08 12.45
CA ARG A 4 -19.77 -0.26 11.03
C ARG A 4 -19.05 0.84 10.24
N VAL A 5 -18.08 0.43 9.43
CA VAL A 5 -17.23 1.31 8.63
C VAL A 5 -17.20 0.86 7.17
N THR A 6 -17.29 1.82 6.25
CA THR A 6 -16.98 1.61 4.83
C THR A 6 -15.53 2.01 4.56
N PHE A 7 -14.91 1.38 3.56
CA PHE A 7 -13.49 1.63 3.29
C PHE A 7 -13.34 2.75 2.25
N LEU A 8 -12.53 3.76 2.56
CA LEU A 8 -12.40 4.96 1.74
C LEU A 8 -11.79 4.69 0.35
N ASN A 9 -11.02 3.59 0.22
CA ASN A 9 -10.25 3.27 -0.97
C ASN A 9 -10.64 1.92 -1.62
N GLU A 10 -11.63 1.20 -1.08
CA GLU A 10 -12.04 -0.13 -1.56
C GLU A 10 -13.55 -0.33 -1.40
N THR A 11 -14.21 -1.03 -2.33
CA THR A 11 -15.60 -1.46 -2.13
C THR A 11 -15.67 -2.54 -1.05
N GLY A 12 -16.16 -2.19 0.13
CA GLY A 12 -16.34 -3.10 1.26
C GLY A 12 -16.86 -2.41 2.51
N GLU A 13 -17.45 -3.21 3.40
CA GLU A 13 -17.83 -2.83 4.76
C GLU A 13 -17.10 -3.71 5.78
N GLY A 14 -16.96 -3.22 7.01
CA GLY A 14 -16.46 -4.01 8.12
C GLY A 14 -16.85 -3.45 9.47
N VAL A 15 -16.53 -4.18 10.53
CA VAL A 15 -16.85 -3.81 11.92
C VAL A 15 -15.56 -3.61 12.70
N VAL A 16 -15.44 -2.46 13.38
CA VAL A 16 -14.28 -2.17 14.24
C VAL A 16 -14.32 -3.02 15.51
N THR A 17 -13.44 -4.02 15.60
CA THR A 17 -13.37 -4.98 16.72
C THR A 17 -12.45 -4.51 17.85
N TYR A 18 -11.26 -3.96 17.52
CA TYR A 18 -10.25 -3.60 18.51
C TYR A 18 -9.48 -2.32 18.15
N ILE A 19 -9.05 -1.54 19.14
CA ILE A 19 -8.18 -0.36 18.93
C ILE A 19 -6.75 -0.76 19.30
N ILE A 20 -5.87 -0.81 18.31
CA ILE A 20 -4.48 -1.27 18.48
C ILE A 20 -3.60 -0.13 19.04
N GLY A 21 -3.90 1.11 18.65
CA GLY A 21 -3.14 2.29 19.07
C GLY A 21 -3.71 3.58 18.48
N PRO A 22 -3.01 4.73 18.66
CA PRO A 22 -3.46 6.02 18.13
C PRO A 22 -3.51 5.99 16.60
N GLY A 23 -4.73 5.87 16.06
CA GLY A 23 -5.00 5.86 14.63
C GLY A 23 -5.01 4.47 13.95
N MET A 24 -4.83 3.38 14.68
CA MET A 24 -4.91 2.01 14.14
C MET A 24 -5.95 1.15 14.87
N VAL A 25 -6.78 0.46 14.09
CA VAL A 25 -7.87 -0.40 14.58
C VAL A 25 -7.88 -1.73 13.83
N ARG A 26 -8.32 -2.81 14.48
CA ARG A 26 -8.69 -4.05 13.79
C ARG A 26 -10.11 -3.91 13.28
N VAL A 27 -10.31 -4.29 12.03
CA VAL A 27 -11.62 -4.33 11.39
C VAL A 27 -11.87 -5.75 10.88
N GLN A 28 -12.99 -6.31 11.31
CA GLN A 28 -13.48 -7.57 10.78
C GLN A 28 -14.22 -7.31 9.47
N VAL A 29 -13.77 -7.95 8.39
CA VAL A 29 -14.33 -7.80 7.04
C VAL A 29 -15.19 -9.00 6.62
N GLU A 30 -14.82 -10.18 7.08
CA GLU A 30 -15.56 -11.44 6.87
C GLU A 30 -15.56 -12.26 8.17
N GLU A 31 -16.31 -13.35 8.22
CA GLU A 31 -16.39 -14.20 9.42
C GLU A 31 -15.01 -14.81 9.74
N GLY A 32 -14.42 -14.43 10.88
CA GLY A 32 -13.07 -14.85 11.30
C GLY A 32 -11.89 -14.08 10.68
N LEU A 33 -12.10 -13.10 9.79
CA LEU A 33 -11.01 -12.37 9.13
C LEU A 33 -10.92 -10.91 9.62
N GLU A 34 -9.89 -10.63 10.42
CA GLU A 34 -9.60 -9.30 11.00
C GLU A 34 -8.31 -8.69 10.45
N LEU A 35 -8.41 -7.50 9.83
CA LEU A 35 -7.26 -6.76 9.30
C LEU A 35 -6.94 -5.50 10.13
N PRO A 36 -5.66 -5.17 10.37
CA PRO A 36 -5.27 -3.90 10.98
C PRO A 36 -5.37 -2.77 9.95
N MET A 37 -6.21 -1.77 10.22
CA MET A 37 -6.49 -0.65 9.32
C MET A 37 -6.33 0.70 10.02
N SER A 38 -5.98 1.73 9.25
CA SER A 38 -5.88 3.11 9.72
C SER A 38 -7.27 3.73 9.85
N VAL A 39 -7.53 4.46 10.94
CA VAL A 39 -8.80 5.21 11.10
C VAL A 39 -9.02 6.26 10.00
N GLY A 40 -7.95 6.72 9.33
CA GLY A 40 -8.03 7.65 8.21
C GLY A 40 -8.43 7.01 6.88
N ASP A 41 -8.41 5.69 6.79
CA ASP A 41 -8.84 4.92 5.61
C ASP A 41 -10.28 4.34 5.81
N LEU A 42 -10.95 4.69 6.92
CA LEU A 42 -12.29 4.27 7.31
C LEU A 42 -13.28 5.44 7.34
N ILE A 43 -14.46 5.25 6.76
CA ILE A 43 -15.61 6.15 6.92
C ILE A 43 -16.59 5.48 7.88
N LYS A 44 -16.96 6.15 8.97
CA LYS A 44 -18.02 5.65 9.86
C LYS A 44 -19.38 5.81 9.16
N VAL A 45 -20.07 4.70 8.94
CA VAL A 45 -21.46 4.72 8.47
C VAL A 45 -22.31 5.28 9.61
N ARG A 46 -23.02 6.37 9.33
CA ARG A 46 -24.11 6.90 10.17
C ARG A 46 -25.38 6.78 9.34
N GLU A 47 -26.46 6.27 9.92
CA GLU A 47 -27.71 5.99 9.20
C GLU A 47 -28.59 7.24 8.98
N ASP A 48 -28.10 8.44 9.33
CA ASP A 48 -28.90 9.65 9.52
C ASP A 48 -28.73 10.74 8.43
N ILE A 49 -28.35 10.41 7.19
CA ILE A 49 -28.23 11.41 6.10
C ILE A 49 -29.06 11.04 4.88
N VAL A 50 -30.37 11.28 4.99
CA VAL A 50 -31.34 11.26 3.87
C VAL A 50 -32.22 12.51 3.89
N GLU A 51 -31.64 13.73 3.93
CA GLU A 51 -32.46 14.96 3.76
C GLU A 51 -31.78 16.26 3.25
N ASP A 52 -30.46 16.32 3.00
CA ASP A 52 -29.77 17.61 2.72
C ASP A 52 -29.14 17.77 1.31
N LEU A 53 -29.67 17.06 0.30
CA LEU A 53 -29.18 17.10 -1.10
C LEU A 53 -30.23 17.55 -2.14
N LEU A 54 -31.29 18.23 -1.71
CA LEU A 54 -32.36 18.70 -2.58
C LEU A 54 -32.81 20.14 -2.28
N ASN A 55 -31.93 21.13 -2.45
CA ASN A 55 -32.36 22.43 -2.98
C ASN A 55 -31.25 23.32 -3.55
N GLU A 56 -31.69 24.18 -4.48
CA GLU A 56 -31.04 25.38 -5.04
C GLU A 56 -30.38 25.27 -6.43
N THR A 57 -31.24 25.07 -7.44
CA THR A 57 -31.00 25.61 -8.79
C THR A 57 -31.66 26.99 -8.96
N ALA A 58 -30.85 27.97 -9.39
CA ALA A 58 -31.21 29.28 -9.98
C ALA A 58 -31.63 30.46 -9.06
N SER A 59 -30.71 31.43 -8.85
CA SER A 59 -30.90 32.88 -9.14
C SER A 59 -29.63 33.74 -8.91
N ILE A 60 -29.55 34.91 -9.57
CA ILE A 60 -28.38 35.78 -9.81
C ILE A 60 -28.91 37.25 -9.97
N PRO A 61 -28.21 38.40 -9.68
CA PRO A 61 -26.78 38.66 -9.37
C PRO A 61 -26.50 39.60 -8.13
N HIS A 62 -25.25 40.09 -8.02
CA HIS A 62 -24.74 41.32 -7.36
C HIS A 62 -24.25 41.30 -5.89
N GLY A 63 -22.98 41.69 -5.69
CA GLY A 63 -22.42 42.08 -4.38
C GLY A 63 -20.89 41.98 -4.27
N VAL A 64 -20.14 42.98 -4.75
CA VAL A 64 -18.65 42.99 -4.71
C VAL A 64 -18.08 43.17 -3.29
N LYS A 65 -17.03 42.40 -2.95
CA LYS A 65 -15.76 42.88 -2.33
C LYS A 65 -14.69 41.78 -2.21
N SER A 66 -13.44 42.17 -2.44
CA SER A 66 -12.19 41.41 -2.21
C SER A 66 -11.93 41.19 -0.70
N GLU A 67 -11.03 40.35 -0.17
CA GLU A 67 -9.82 39.59 -0.61
C GLU A 67 -9.50 38.56 0.53
N PRO A 68 -8.45 37.71 0.51
CA PRO A 68 -7.67 37.11 -0.60
C PRO A 68 -7.75 35.56 -0.61
N GLU A 69 -7.26 34.90 -1.66
CA GLU A 69 -7.13 33.43 -1.68
C GLU A 69 -5.97 32.90 -0.81
N PRO A 70 -6.21 31.96 0.12
CA PRO A 70 -5.18 31.01 0.52
C PRO A 70 -5.18 29.85 -0.48
N LYS A 71 -4.18 29.81 -1.36
CA LYS A 71 -3.91 28.65 -2.24
C LYS A 71 -3.79 27.38 -1.40
N ARG A 72 -4.86 26.59 -1.31
CA ARG A 72 -4.85 25.30 -0.61
C ARG A 72 -4.10 24.29 -1.46
N VAL A 73 -2.82 24.15 -1.15
CA VAL A 73 -1.90 23.17 -1.72
C VAL A 73 -2.52 21.75 -1.73
N PRO A 74 -2.47 21.01 -2.85
CA PRO A 74 -2.94 19.64 -2.87
C PRO A 74 -1.96 18.78 -2.07
N THR A 75 -2.36 18.30 -0.90
CA THR A 75 -1.53 17.43 -0.05
C THR A 75 -2.23 16.14 0.38
N ARG A 76 -3.16 15.64 -0.44
CA ARG A 76 -3.25 14.18 -0.63
C ARG A 76 -1.98 13.78 -1.39
N ARG A 77 -0.87 13.61 -0.64
CA ARG A 77 0.30 12.90 -1.17
C ARG A 77 -0.22 11.55 -1.62
N GLU A 78 -0.18 11.31 -2.92
CA GLU A 78 -0.31 9.96 -3.45
C GLU A 78 0.69 9.11 -2.68
N ARG A 79 0.23 7.99 -2.09
CA ARG A 79 1.16 7.05 -1.46
C ARG A 79 1.84 6.30 -2.60
N THR A 80 2.83 6.95 -3.23
CA THR A 80 3.65 6.38 -4.29
C THR A 80 4.16 5.05 -3.79
N THR A 81 3.64 3.97 -4.37
CA THR A 81 4.06 2.61 -4.05
C THR A 81 5.17 2.31 -5.03
N TYR A 82 6.38 2.15 -4.50
CA TYR A 82 7.56 1.82 -5.30
C TYR A 82 7.60 0.29 -5.41
N GLU A 83 7.48 -0.23 -6.62
CA GLU A 83 7.29 -1.64 -6.89
C GLU A 83 8.37 -2.10 -7.86
N ILE A 84 8.94 -3.27 -7.63
CA ILE A 84 9.78 -3.96 -8.61
C ILE A 84 9.20 -5.33 -8.93
N ASP A 85 9.17 -5.65 -10.22
CA ASP A 85 8.95 -7.01 -10.69
C ASP A 85 10.30 -7.69 -10.97
N LEU A 86 10.46 -8.90 -10.45
CA LEU A 86 11.63 -9.75 -10.58
C LEU A 86 11.34 -11.02 -11.40
N HIS A 87 10.19 -11.15 -12.05
CA HIS A 87 9.98 -12.18 -13.07
C HIS A 87 11.07 -12.04 -14.14
N LEU A 88 11.62 -13.16 -14.58
CA LEU A 88 12.85 -13.17 -15.39
C LEU A 88 12.64 -12.55 -16.77
N GLU A 89 11.40 -12.61 -17.27
CA GLU A 89 10.90 -11.97 -18.48
C GLU A 89 10.98 -10.43 -18.44
N GLU A 90 10.95 -9.82 -17.25
CA GLU A 90 11.11 -8.37 -17.05
C GLU A 90 12.59 -7.96 -16.95
N LEU A 91 13.51 -8.92 -16.82
CA LEU A 91 14.95 -8.68 -16.61
C LEU A 91 15.81 -8.98 -17.83
N VAL A 92 15.42 -9.93 -18.69
CA VAL A 92 16.20 -10.33 -19.89
C VAL A 92 15.31 -10.65 -21.09
N ASP A 93 15.73 -10.22 -22.28
CA ASP A 93 15.07 -10.56 -23.56
C ASP A 93 15.05 -12.06 -23.87
N SER A 94 15.99 -12.82 -23.29
CA SER A 94 16.08 -14.27 -23.48
C SER A 94 16.74 -14.98 -22.31
N THR A 95 16.11 -16.06 -21.88
CA THR A 95 16.58 -16.98 -20.84
C THR A 95 17.43 -18.13 -21.40
N ARG A 96 17.60 -18.19 -22.73
CA ARG A 96 18.18 -19.34 -23.43
C ARG A 96 19.68 -19.44 -23.21
N GLY A 97 20.08 -20.46 -22.44
CA GLY A 97 21.48 -20.79 -22.19
C GLY A 97 21.99 -20.36 -20.81
N LEU A 98 21.19 -19.60 -20.05
CA LEU A 98 21.45 -19.37 -18.63
C LEU A 98 21.12 -20.63 -17.82
N GLN A 99 21.90 -20.89 -16.77
CA GLN A 99 21.58 -21.89 -15.77
C GLN A 99 20.61 -21.31 -14.72
N PRO A 100 19.81 -22.16 -14.03
CA PRO A 100 18.87 -21.70 -13.01
C PRO A 100 19.52 -20.86 -11.89
N GLY A 101 20.78 -21.15 -11.53
CA GLY A 101 21.54 -20.34 -10.56
C GLY A 101 21.92 -18.95 -11.08
N GLU A 102 22.23 -18.81 -12.37
CA GLU A 102 22.53 -17.52 -12.99
C GLU A 102 21.27 -16.66 -13.09
N MET A 103 20.14 -17.27 -13.45
CA MET A 103 18.82 -16.63 -13.45
C MET A 103 18.47 -16.08 -12.05
N LEU A 104 18.66 -16.90 -11.02
CA LEU A 104 18.40 -16.51 -9.62
C LEU A 104 19.32 -15.36 -9.19
N GLU A 105 20.62 -15.41 -9.52
CA GLU A 105 21.55 -14.35 -9.13
C GLU A 105 21.21 -13.02 -9.82
N LEU A 106 20.81 -13.02 -11.10
CA LEU A 106 20.33 -11.81 -11.79
C LEU A 106 19.11 -11.19 -11.08
N GLN A 107 18.16 -12.01 -10.64
CA GLN A 107 16.99 -11.55 -9.87
C GLN A 107 17.40 -10.94 -8.51
N LEU A 108 18.38 -11.55 -7.83
CA LEU A 108 18.88 -11.07 -6.54
C LEU A 108 19.77 -9.83 -6.67
N GLU A 109 20.58 -9.71 -7.72
CA GLU A 109 21.33 -8.50 -8.05
C GLU A 109 20.38 -7.33 -8.28
N ARG A 110 19.37 -7.51 -9.15
CA ARG A 110 18.34 -6.50 -9.40
C ARG A 110 17.58 -6.09 -8.13
N PHE A 111 17.25 -7.05 -7.27
CA PHE A 111 16.65 -6.75 -5.97
C PHE A 111 17.56 -5.88 -5.08
N ARG A 112 18.85 -6.21 -4.97
CA ARG A 112 19.83 -5.45 -4.18
C ARG A 112 20.04 -4.03 -4.71
N GLU A 113 20.00 -3.84 -6.02
CA GLU A 113 20.01 -2.50 -6.64
C GLU A 113 18.79 -1.69 -6.24
N PHE A 114 17.59 -2.25 -6.39
CA PHE A 114 16.33 -1.56 -6.07
C PHE A 114 16.21 -1.25 -4.57
N LEU A 115 16.67 -2.15 -3.70
CA LEU A 115 16.73 -1.92 -2.26
C LEU A 115 17.72 -0.77 -1.91
N ARG A 116 18.85 -0.66 -2.62
CA ARG A 116 19.79 0.46 -2.50
C ARG A 116 19.16 1.76 -2.98
N GLU A 117 18.53 1.76 -4.15
CA GLU A 117 17.80 2.90 -4.70
C GLU A 117 16.71 3.40 -3.73
N ALA A 118 15.97 2.48 -3.12
CA ALA A 118 14.98 2.79 -2.09
C ALA A 118 15.60 3.46 -0.85
N MET A 119 16.77 2.98 -0.40
CA MET A 119 17.51 3.58 0.72
C MET A 119 18.07 4.96 0.39
N ASP A 120 18.66 5.14 -0.79
CA ASP A 120 19.25 6.41 -1.23
C ASP A 120 18.17 7.49 -1.42
N ASN A 121 17.02 7.13 -2.00
CA ASN A 121 15.86 8.02 -2.15
C ASN A 121 14.97 8.13 -0.89
N ARG A 122 15.33 7.41 0.19
CA ARG A 122 14.60 7.35 1.47
C ARG A 122 13.12 6.96 1.34
N TRP A 123 12.84 5.99 0.49
CA TRP A 123 11.53 5.34 0.41
C TRP A 123 11.32 4.49 1.67
N ASN A 124 10.24 4.76 2.42
CA ASN A 124 9.92 4.05 3.66
C ASN A 124 9.18 2.73 3.43
N LYS A 125 8.67 2.51 2.21
CA LYS A 125 7.89 1.34 1.78
C LYS A 125 8.22 1.03 0.33
N ILE A 126 8.51 -0.24 0.04
CA ILE A 126 8.61 -0.80 -1.32
C ILE A 126 7.86 -2.14 -1.39
N VAL A 127 7.49 -2.57 -2.59
CA VAL A 127 6.94 -3.92 -2.85
C VAL A 127 7.83 -4.66 -3.84
N VAL A 128 8.12 -5.93 -3.54
CA VAL A 128 8.97 -6.79 -4.35
C VAL A 128 8.13 -7.95 -4.86
N ILE A 129 7.88 -8.00 -6.16
CA ILE A 129 7.12 -9.06 -6.82
C ILE A 129 8.13 -10.13 -7.29
N HIS A 130 8.05 -11.31 -6.68
CA HIS A 130 8.99 -12.43 -6.87
C HIS A 130 8.31 -13.71 -7.40
N GLY A 131 7.03 -13.63 -7.75
CA GLY A 131 6.24 -14.76 -8.25
C GLY A 131 5.89 -15.81 -7.19
N VAL A 132 5.09 -16.80 -7.61
CA VAL A 132 4.47 -17.83 -6.74
C VAL A 132 5.09 -19.23 -6.88
N GLY A 133 6.33 -19.32 -7.39
CA GLY A 133 7.03 -20.58 -7.65
C GLY A 133 7.46 -21.34 -6.38
N GLU A 134 8.52 -22.14 -6.47
CA GLU A 134 9.02 -22.99 -5.36
C GLU A 134 9.50 -22.22 -4.12
N GLY A 135 9.44 -20.89 -4.12
CA GLY A 135 9.81 -20.03 -2.99
C GLY A 135 11.31 -19.72 -2.90
N VAL A 136 12.15 -20.27 -3.78
CA VAL A 136 13.61 -20.06 -3.77
C VAL A 136 13.98 -18.56 -3.80
N LEU A 137 13.41 -17.79 -4.72
CA LEU A 137 13.67 -16.34 -4.80
C LEU A 137 13.16 -15.60 -3.55
N ARG A 138 11.93 -15.89 -3.08
CA ARG A 138 11.35 -15.33 -1.84
C ARG A 138 12.26 -15.58 -0.64
N SER A 139 12.74 -16.82 -0.46
CA SER A 139 13.62 -17.19 0.66
C SER A 139 14.96 -16.45 0.63
N ASN A 140 15.56 -16.23 -0.54
CA ASN A 140 16.80 -15.47 -0.66
C ASN A 140 16.57 -13.96 -0.43
N ILE A 141 15.47 -13.40 -0.92
CA ILE A 141 15.06 -12.02 -0.62
C ILE A 141 14.88 -11.83 0.90
N HIS A 142 14.20 -12.77 1.56
CA HIS A 142 13.97 -12.74 3.01
C HIS A 142 15.28 -12.84 3.78
N ALA A 143 16.20 -13.74 3.39
CA ALA A 143 17.53 -13.83 4.00
C ALA A 143 18.35 -12.52 3.90
N ILE A 144 18.30 -11.83 2.76
CA ILE A 144 18.95 -10.51 2.59
C ILE A 144 18.31 -9.45 3.50
N LEU A 145 16.98 -9.48 3.66
CA LEU A 145 16.25 -8.53 4.50
C LEU A 145 16.50 -8.78 6.01
N ASP A 146 16.65 -10.04 6.42
CA ASP A 146 16.95 -10.43 7.81
C ASP A 146 18.32 -9.92 8.29
N GLU A 147 19.28 -9.71 7.38
CA GLU A 147 20.59 -9.10 7.68
C GLU A 147 20.50 -7.59 8.02
N MET A 148 19.32 -6.96 7.89
CA MET A 148 19.14 -5.51 7.99
C MET A 148 18.24 -5.09 9.16
N PRO A 149 18.77 -4.78 10.37
CA PRO A 149 17.98 -4.50 11.59
C PRO A 149 17.05 -3.28 11.55
N HIS A 150 17.12 -2.48 10.49
CA HIS A 150 16.29 -1.29 10.27
C HIS A 150 15.20 -1.53 9.21
N VAL A 151 15.08 -2.76 8.73
CA VAL A 151 14.11 -3.21 7.74
C VAL A 151 13.18 -4.23 8.41
N SER A 152 11.92 -4.26 7.97
CA SER A 152 10.92 -5.24 8.38
C SER A 152 10.02 -5.52 7.19
N TYR A 153 9.53 -6.75 7.04
CA TYR A 153 8.75 -7.14 5.87
C TYR A 153 7.60 -8.09 6.22
N HIS A 154 6.64 -8.21 5.31
CA HIS A 154 5.56 -9.19 5.35
C HIS A 154 5.08 -9.49 3.93
N ASP A 155 4.23 -10.52 3.76
CA ASP A 155 3.57 -10.74 2.47
C ASP A 155 2.74 -9.50 2.10
N ALA A 156 2.76 -9.11 0.82
CA ALA A 156 2.03 -7.96 0.32
C ALA A 156 0.51 -8.26 0.21
N SER A 157 -0.29 -7.27 -0.18
CA SER A 157 -1.75 -7.45 -0.32
C SER A 157 -2.10 -8.59 -1.27
N TYR A 158 -2.68 -9.67 -0.73
CA TYR A 158 -3.12 -10.83 -1.50
C TYR A 158 -4.13 -10.44 -2.60
N ARG A 159 -4.97 -9.43 -2.35
CA ARG A 159 -5.93 -8.91 -3.33
C ARG A 159 -5.25 -8.30 -4.57
N LYS A 160 -4.07 -7.68 -4.40
CA LYS A 160 -3.33 -7.02 -5.50
C LYS A 160 -2.27 -7.91 -6.15
N TYR A 161 -1.60 -8.79 -5.38
CA TYR A 161 -0.43 -9.56 -5.84
C TYR A 161 -0.52 -11.09 -5.62
N GLY A 162 -1.62 -11.59 -5.06
CA GLY A 162 -1.71 -12.98 -4.60
C GLY A 162 -0.63 -13.31 -3.57
N ARG A 163 0.04 -14.46 -3.73
CA ARG A 163 1.15 -14.90 -2.86
C ARG A 163 2.53 -14.51 -3.38
N GLY A 164 2.58 -13.70 -4.45
CA GLY A 164 3.77 -13.49 -5.27
C GLY A 164 4.60 -12.27 -4.91
N ALA A 165 4.32 -11.58 -3.81
CA ALA A 165 5.02 -10.35 -3.46
C ALA A 165 5.23 -10.14 -1.95
N THR A 166 6.32 -9.48 -1.61
CA THR A 166 6.71 -9.07 -0.24
C THR A 166 6.65 -7.55 -0.14
N GLU A 167 5.96 -6.99 0.86
CA GLU A 167 6.05 -5.58 1.23
C GLU A 167 7.20 -5.39 2.22
N VAL A 168 8.08 -4.43 1.93
CA VAL A 168 9.28 -4.13 2.72
C VAL A 168 9.18 -2.70 3.26
N MET A 169 9.35 -2.57 4.58
CA MET A 169 9.26 -1.33 5.33
C MET A 169 10.65 -0.96 5.88
N ILE A 170 11.17 0.20 5.48
CA ILE A 170 12.52 0.68 5.83
C ILE A 170 12.41 1.83 6.82
N ARG A 171 13.18 1.79 7.91
CA ARG A 171 13.22 2.82 8.96
C ARG A 171 14.53 3.61 8.92
N TYR A 172 14.46 4.88 8.57
CA TYR A 172 15.57 5.82 8.72
C TYR A 172 15.52 6.48 10.12
N LYS A 173 16.70 6.81 10.65
CA LYS A 173 16.87 7.63 11.86
C LYS A 173 16.92 9.12 11.51
#